data_AF-A0A354SIQ5-F1
#
_entry.id   AF-A0A354SIQ5-F1
#
_cell.length_a   1.000
_cell.length_b   1.000
_cell.length_c   1.000
_cell.angle_alpha   90.00
_cell.angle_beta   90.00
_cell.angle_gamma   90.00
#
_symmetry.space_group_name_H-M   'P 1'
#
loop_
_entity.id
_entity.type
_entity.pdbx_description
1 polymer ?
#
loop_
_entity_poly.entity_id
_entity_poly.type
_entity_poly.pdbx_seq_one_letter_code
_entity_poly.pdbx_strand_id
1 'polypeptide(L)'
;MRKDEFMIRHPDLYAEIKLEGYERAMRLRPSYGKCGPAECVINTFLEHCCVRDSLARDRATLLYGTFREWYKSYMFSEEINPDAYETAPSSTWFGRQLSMKFEKLKSGGVIFYKGIRRK
;
A
#
# COMPACT_ATOMS: atom_id res chain seq x y z
N MET A 1 -9.10 16.60 -22.39
CA MET A 1 -7.97 15.70 -22.67
C MET A 1 -8.20 14.42 -21.89
N ARG A 2 -8.18 13.24 -22.52
CA ARG A 2 -8.36 11.99 -21.77
C ARG A 2 -7.11 11.70 -20.92
N LYS A 3 -7.28 11.09 -19.74
CA LYS A 3 -6.19 10.77 -18.81
C LYS A 3 -5.05 10.04 -19.52
N ASP A 4 -5.40 9.13 -20.42
CA ASP A 4 -4.46 8.31 -21.19
C ASP A 4 -3.62 9.16 -22.16
N GLU A 5 -4.21 10.18 -22.80
CA GLU A 5 -3.48 11.13 -23.65
C GLU A 5 -2.54 12.03 -22.85
N PHE A 6 -2.94 12.44 -21.64
CA PHE A 6 -2.10 13.24 -20.76
C PHE A 6 -0.88 12.44 -20.28
N MET A 7 -1.08 11.17 -19.91
CA MET A 7 -0.01 10.28 -19.45
C MET A 7 1.03 9.98 -20.54
N ILE A 8 0.61 9.89 -21.79
CA ILE A 8 1.52 9.65 -22.93
C ILE A 8 2.35 10.92 -23.23
N ARG A 9 1.77 12.11 -23.07
CA ARG A 9 2.45 13.37 -23.39
C ARG A 9 3.36 13.89 -22.28
N HIS A 10 3.09 13.52 -21.03
CA HIS A 10 3.80 14.02 -19.86
C HIS A 10 4.08 12.91 -18.83
N PRO A 11 4.86 11.88 -19.21
CA PRO A 11 5.15 10.75 -18.32
C PRO A 11 5.84 11.18 -17.02
N ASP A 12 6.70 12.21 -17.09
CA ASP A 12 7.49 12.71 -15.98
C ASP A 12 6.62 13.51 -14.99
N LEU A 13 5.69 14.31 -15.53
CA LEU A 13 4.79 15.17 -14.76
C LEU A 13 3.76 14.36 -13.97
N TYR A 14 3.31 13.21 -14.51
CA TYR A 14 2.41 12.31 -13.78
C TYR A 14 3.11 11.60 -12.61
N ALA A 15 4.39 11.25 -12.79
CA ALA A 15 5.20 10.70 -11.72
C ALA A 15 5.44 11.74 -10.61
N GLU A 16 5.71 13.00 -10.98
CA GLU A 16 5.82 14.12 -10.03
C GLU A 16 4.51 14.38 -9.29
N ILE A 17 3.37 14.48 -9.97
CA ILE A 17 2.06 14.71 -9.32
C ILE A 17 1.70 13.57 -8.34
N LYS A 18 2.00 12.32 -8.70
CA LYS A 18 1.84 11.18 -7.78
C LYS A 18 2.78 11.26 -6.59
N LEU A 19 4.02 11.64 -6.82
CA LEU A 19 5.02 11.80 -5.77
C LEU A 19 4.61 12.92 -4.82
N GLU A 20 4.15 14.06 -5.33
CA GLU A 20 3.67 15.19 -4.54
C GLU A 20 2.42 14.86 -3.74
N GLY A 21 1.41 14.21 -4.35
CA GLY A 21 0.20 13.79 -3.63
C GLY A 21 0.52 12.80 -2.49
N TYR A 22 1.47 11.91 -2.75
CA TYR A 22 1.98 10.96 -1.78
C TYR A 22 2.82 11.63 -0.67
N GLU A 23 3.73 12.52 -1.02
CA GLU A 23 4.51 13.31 -0.07
C GLU A 23 3.62 14.20 0.79
N ARG A 24 2.55 14.76 0.24
CA ARG A 24 1.59 15.59 0.96
C ARG A 24 0.79 14.77 1.98
N ALA A 25 0.33 13.58 1.59
CA ALA A 25 -0.30 12.63 2.52
C ALA A 25 0.66 12.21 3.65
N MET A 26 1.96 12.11 3.35
CA MET A 26 2.99 11.76 4.34
C MET A 26 3.40 12.94 5.24
N ARG A 27 3.41 14.18 4.72
CA ARG A 27 3.70 15.41 5.49
C ARG A 27 2.61 15.75 6.52
N LEU A 28 1.36 15.33 6.30
CA LEU A 28 0.24 15.57 7.23
C LEU A 28 0.25 14.66 8.48
N ARG A 29 1.22 13.74 8.63
CA ARG A 29 1.32 12.89 9.83
C ARG A 29 2.68 13.06 10.53
N PRO A 30 2.73 13.71 11.72
CA PRO A 30 3.98 14.16 12.35
C PRO A 30 4.93 13.07 12.86
N SER A 31 4.61 11.78 12.76
CA SER A 31 5.26 10.71 13.53
C SER A 31 6.22 9.81 12.73
N TYR A 32 6.43 10.05 11.43
CA TYR A 32 7.22 9.14 10.57
C TYR A 32 8.68 9.53 10.33
N GLY A 33 9.34 10.18 11.30
CA GLY A 33 10.71 10.70 11.16
C GLY A 33 11.84 9.68 10.91
N LYS A 34 11.55 8.38 10.69
CA LYS A 34 12.58 7.34 10.50
C LYS A 34 12.28 6.27 9.44
N CYS A 35 11.09 6.19 8.85
CA CYS A 35 10.77 5.18 7.83
C CYS A 35 10.67 5.80 6.43
N GLY A 36 11.13 5.04 5.42
CA GLY A 36 10.87 5.41 4.03
C GLY A 36 9.36 5.41 3.78
N PRO A 37 8.83 6.26 2.87
CA PRO A 37 7.38 6.42 2.76
C PRO A 37 6.63 5.09 2.55
N ALA A 38 7.18 4.21 1.69
CA ALA A 38 6.58 2.91 1.38
C ALA A 38 6.50 2.00 2.62
N GLU A 39 7.55 2.05 3.44
CA GLU A 39 7.64 1.29 4.67
C GLU A 39 6.64 1.80 5.71
N CYS A 40 6.48 3.12 5.84
CA CYS A 40 5.52 3.69 6.78
C CYS A 40 4.09 3.24 6.44
N VAL A 41 3.70 3.30 5.15
CA VAL A 41 2.39 2.82 4.69
C VAL A 41 2.14 1.37 5.11
N ILE A 42 3.13 0.50 4.87
CA ILE A 42 2.99 -0.92 5.18
C ILE A 42 2.98 -1.17 6.68
N ASN A 43 3.85 -0.51 7.45
CA ASN A 43 3.85 -0.65 8.91
C ASN A 43 2.50 -0.20 9.50
N THR A 44 1.94 0.91 9.01
CA THR A 44 0.63 1.40 9.45
C THR A 44 -0.48 0.40 9.12
N PHE A 45 -0.48 -0.14 7.89
CA PHE A 45 -1.40 -1.21 7.50
C PHE A 45 -1.29 -2.40 8.45
N LEU A 46 -0.07 -2.86 8.75
CA LEU A 46 0.18 -4.00 9.61
C LEU A 46 -0.33 -3.75 11.05
N GLU A 47 -0.13 -2.56 11.59
CA GLU A 47 -0.60 -2.16 12.91
C GLU A 47 -2.13 -2.10 12.98
N HIS A 48 -2.77 -1.56 11.96
CA HIS A 48 -4.22 -1.37 11.91
C HIS A 48 -4.98 -2.66 11.60
N CYS A 49 -4.53 -3.42 10.61
CA CYS A 49 -5.32 -4.49 9.98
C CYS A 49 -4.79 -5.91 10.21
N CYS A 50 -3.64 -6.07 10.86
CA CYS A 50 -3.03 -7.40 11.00
C CYS A 50 -2.61 -7.70 12.45
N VAL A 51 -2.49 -9.00 12.73
CA VAL A 51 -1.87 -9.53 13.96
C VAL A 51 -0.59 -10.24 13.55
N ARG A 52 0.51 -9.96 14.25
CA ARG A 52 1.78 -10.66 14.10
C ARG A 52 1.80 -11.86 15.05
N ASP A 53 1.91 -13.05 14.49
CA ASP A 53 1.88 -14.32 15.22
C ASP A 53 2.75 -15.32 14.46
N SER A 54 3.76 -15.89 15.12
CA SER A 54 4.76 -16.77 14.51
C SER A 54 4.16 -18.03 13.90
N LEU A 55 3.00 -18.48 14.39
CA LEU A 55 2.28 -19.64 13.88
C LEU A 55 1.27 -19.27 12.79
N ALA A 56 0.95 -17.99 12.64
CA ALA A 56 -0.01 -17.54 11.65
C ALA A 56 0.56 -17.59 10.22
N ARG A 57 -0.33 -17.87 9.29
CA ARG A 57 -0.11 -17.69 7.85
C ARG A 57 -1.38 -17.19 7.19
N ASP A 58 -1.26 -16.28 6.25
CA ASP A 58 -2.40 -15.76 5.50
C ASP A 58 -2.10 -15.64 4.01
N ARG A 59 -3.16 -15.70 3.19
CA ARG A 59 -3.06 -15.68 1.74
C ARG A 59 -2.71 -14.28 1.26
N ALA A 60 -1.73 -14.17 0.38
CA ALA A 60 -1.29 -12.89 -0.18
C ALA A 60 -2.42 -12.13 -0.89
N THR A 61 -3.30 -12.83 -1.60
CA THR A 61 -4.46 -12.24 -2.29
C THR A 61 -5.45 -11.59 -1.33
N LEU A 62 -5.70 -12.24 -0.18
CA LEU A 62 -6.63 -11.76 0.83
C LEU A 62 -6.04 -10.59 1.62
N LEU A 63 -4.75 -10.68 1.99
CA LEU A 63 -4.00 -9.57 2.60
C LEU A 63 -4.03 -8.32 1.71
N TYR A 64 -3.84 -8.49 0.40
CA TYR A 64 -3.90 -7.38 -0.54
C TYR A 64 -5.31 -6.79 -0.68
N GLY A 65 -6.35 -7.63 -0.65
CA GLY A 65 -7.74 -7.15 -0.61
C GLY A 65 -8.01 -6.22 0.57
N THR A 66 -7.65 -6.68 1.78
CA THR A 66 -7.78 -5.87 3.01
C THR A 66 -6.90 -4.62 2.97
N PHE A 67 -5.68 -4.70 2.41
CA PHE A 67 -4.83 -3.54 2.20
C PHE A 67 -5.49 -2.49 1.31
N ARG A 68 -6.11 -2.89 0.19
CA ARG A 68 -6.79 -1.94 -0.70
C ARG A 68 -7.95 -1.23 -0.02
N GLU A 69 -8.74 -1.98 0.75
CA GLU A 69 -9.88 -1.44 1.50
C GLU A 69 -9.40 -0.46 2.57
N TRP A 70 -8.41 -0.85 3.39
CA TRP A 70 -7.79 0.01 4.38
C TRP A 70 -7.14 1.25 3.76
N TYR A 71 -6.40 1.09 2.66
CA TYR A 71 -5.70 2.20 2.01
C TYR A 71 -6.69 3.24 1.52
N LYS A 72 -7.82 2.80 0.94
CA LYS A 72 -8.91 3.69 0.54
C LYS A 72 -9.52 4.42 1.74
N SER A 73 -9.85 3.71 2.83
CA SER A 73 -10.52 4.33 3.97
C SER A 73 -9.61 5.21 4.83
N TYR A 74 -8.30 4.92 4.87
CA TYR A 74 -7.38 5.50 5.84
C TYR A 74 -6.44 6.57 5.24
N MET A 75 -6.12 6.47 3.94
CA MET A 75 -5.28 7.45 3.24
C MET A 75 -6.08 8.44 2.41
N PHE A 76 -7.33 8.13 2.06
CA PHE A 76 -8.18 8.97 1.24
C PHE A 76 -9.53 9.22 1.92
N SER A 77 -9.56 10.08 2.93
CA SER A 77 -10.83 10.76 3.25
C SER A 77 -11.11 11.77 2.14
N GLU A 78 -12.37 11.86 1.69
CA GLU A 78 -12.78 12.78 0.61
C GLU A 78 -12.40 14.24 0.89
N GLU A 79 -12.23 14.61 2.16
CA GLU A 79 -11.81 15.95 2.59
C GLU A 79 -10.38 16.31 2.20
N ILE A 80 -9.49 15.34 1.98
CA ILE A 80 -8.05 15.59 1.80
C ILE A 80 -7.65 15.66 0.34
N ASN A 81 -8.25 14.85 -0.55
CA ASN A 81 -7.89 14.86 -1.96
C ASN A 81 -8.99 14.22 -2.86
N PRO A 82 -9.91 15.02 -3.42
CA PRO A 82 -11.02 14.52 -4.24
C PRO A 82 -10.58 13.82 -5.55
N ASP A 83 -9.37 14.12 -6.04
CA ASP A 83 -8.81 13.54 -7.27
C ASP A 83 -7.89 12.32 -7.03
N ALA A 84 -7.53 12.02 -5.78
CA ALA A 84 -6.63 10.91 -5.45
C ALA A 84 -7.30 9.53 -5.43
N TYR A 85 -8.54 9.44 -5.90
CA TYR A 85 -9.35 8.23 -5.89
C TYR A 85 -8.72 7.07 -6.68
N GLU A 86 -7.70 7.34 -7.50
CA GLU A 86 -7.22 6.36 -8.46
C GLU A 86 -5.89 5.74 -8.04
N THR A 87 -6.08 4.69 -7.24
CA THR A 87 -5.31 3.44 -7.16
C THR A 87 -4.40 3.31 -5.94
N ALA A 88 -4.89 2.53 -4.97
CA ALA A 88 -4.03 1.84 -4.00
C ALA A 88 -2.84 1.18 -4.74
N PRO A 89 -1.66 1.14 -4.11
CA PRO A 89 -0.48 0.50 -4.69
C PRO A 89 -0.79 -0.90 -5.21
N SER A 90 -0.14 -1.30 -6.31
CA SER A 90 -0.41 -2.58 -6.96
C SER A 90 -0.10 -3.78 -6.05
N SER A 91 -0.69 -4.95 -6.37
CA SER A 91 -0.41 -6.20 -5.67
C SER A 91 1.06 -6.59 -5.72
N THR A 92 1.75 -6.27 -6.82
CA THR A 92 3.18 -6.46 -6.99
C THR A 92 3.98 -5.58 -6.04
N TRP A 93 3.64 -4.30 -5.93
CA TRP A 93 4.29 -3.39 -4.98
C TRP A 93 4.07 -3.87 -3.53
N PHE A 94 2.83 -4.18 -3.18
CA PHE A 94 2.46 -4.65 -1.84
C PHE A 94 3.20 -5.95 -1.49
N GLY A 95 3.24 -6.90 -2.43
CA GLY A 95 3.97 -8.15 -2.25
C GLY A 95 5.47 -7.97 -2.09
N ARG A 96 6.08 -7.02 -2.80
CA ARG A 96 7.51 -6.66 -2.62
C ARG A 96 7.76 -6.14 -1.20
N GLN A 97 6.91 -5.25 -0.70
CA GLN A 97 7.05 -4.72 0.66
C GLN A 97 6.85 -5.79 1.73
N LEU A 98 5.85 -6.67 1.59
CA LEU A 98 5.63 -7.76 2.54
C LEU A 98 6.76 -8.79 2.53
N SER A 99 7.32 -9.11 1.37
CA SER A 99 8.42 -10.10 1.24
C SER A 99 9.72 -9.63 1.91
N MET A 100 9.87 -8.32 2.17
CA MET A 100 10.99 -7.78 2.94
C MET A 100 10.81 -7.98 4.46
N LYS A 101 9.58 -8.25 4.93
CA LYS A 101 9.23 -8.34 6.36
C LYS A 101 8.82 -9.75 6.80
N PHE A 102 8.30 -10.57 5.88
CA PHE A 102 7.73 -11.88 6.17
C PHE A 102 8.20 -12.94 5.18
N GLU A 103 8.37 -14.16 5.67
CA GLU A 103 8.71 -15.31 4.83
C GLU A 103 7.53 -15.62 3.88
N LYS A 104 7.83 -15.60 2.58
CA LYS A 104 6.88 -15.92 1.51
C LYS A 104 6.91 -17.41 1.21
N LEU A 105 5.76 -18.06 1.30
CA LEU A 105 5.56 -19.46 0.92
C LEU A 105 4.68 -19.61 -0.31
N LYS A 106 4.92 -20.66 -1.09
CA LYS A 106 4.04 -21.07 -2.19
C LYS A 106 3.61 -22.52 -1.97
N SER A 107 2.30 -22.75 -1.90
CA SER A 107 1.71 -24.09 -1.72
C SER A 107 0.49 -24.22 -2.61
N GLY A 108 0.45 -25.25 -3.47
CA GLY A 108 -0.67 -25.47 -4.40
C GLY A 108 -0.94 -24.28 -5.32
N GLY A 109 0.10 -23.57 -5.76
CA GLY A 109 -0.04 -22.36 -6.59
C GLY A 109 -0.45 -21.09 -5.83
N VAL A 110 -0.82 -21.18 -4.55
CA VAL A 110 -1.23 -20.04 -3.72
C VAL A 110 -0.03 -19.52 -2.93
N ILE A 111 0.10 -18.20 -2.86
CA ILE A 111 1.13 -17.52 -2.07
C ILE A 111 0.61 -17.20 -0.67
N PHE A 112 1.41 -17.49 0.34
CA PHE A 112 1.16 -17.19 1.74
C PHE A 112 2.31 -16.37 2.33
N TYR A 113 2.02 -15.56 3.34
CA TYR A 113 3.04 -14.96 4.20
C TYR A 113 2.92 -15.55 5.60
N LYS A 114 4.04 -16.00 6.16
CA LYS A 114 4.13 -16.51 7.54
C LYS A 114 4.33 -15.36 8.53
N GLY A 115 3.95 -15.58 9.79
CA GLY A 115 4.15 -14.59 10.85
C GLY A 115 3.04 -13.54 10.92
N ILE A 116 2.00 -13.66 10.10
CA ILE A 116 0.97 -12.64 9.93
C ILE A 116 -0.39 -13.25 9.57
N ARG A 117 -1.44 -12.65 10.13
CA ARG A 117 -2.83 -12.81 9.67
C ARG A 117 -3.60 -11.50 9.74
N ARG A 118 -4.64 -11.38 8.92
CA ARG A 118 -5.62 -10.30 9.05
C ARG A 118 -6.35 -10.39 10.40
N LYS A 119 -6.72 -9.22 10.95
CA LYS A 119 -7.56 -9.12 12.15
C LYS A 119 -8.97 -9.63 11.89
#